data_AF-A0A023FFC9-F1
#
_entry.id   AF-A0A023FFC9-F1
#
_cell.length_a   1.000
_cell.length_b   1.000
_cell.length_c   1.000
_cell.angle_alpha   90.00
_cell.angle_beta   90.00
_cell.angle_gamma   90.00
#
_symmetry.space_group_name_H-M   'P 1'
#
loop_
_entity.id
_entity.type
_entity.pdbx_description
1 polymer ?
#
loop_
_entity_poly.entity_id
_entity_poly.type
_entity_poly.pdbx_seq_one_letter_code
_entity_poly.pdbx_strand_id
1 'polypeptide(L)'
;MTAPVAQQIISTCRIIMGETGDGEGQRRIERLARNTHYFRRRLQQMGFIIYGNEDSPVVPLMLYLPSKIAGLVRYLMKRGVATVGVGFPATPLLEARARFCMSASHTKEMLDQALSVIDKAGDYLYLKLSKQKRSTEEIVY
;
A
#
# COMPACT_ATOMS: atom_id res chain seq x y z
N MET A 1 -10.69 29.46 -12.23
CA MET A 1 -10.04 28.45 -13.09
C MET A 1 -10.38 28.81 -14.53
N THR A 2 -9.41 28.91 -15.43
CA THR A 2 -9.69 29.31 -16.83
C THR A 2 -10.38 28.17 -17.58
N ALA A 3 -11.23 28.49 -18.57
CA ALA A 3 -11.99 27.49 -19.32
C ALA A 3 -11.14 26.35 -19.92
N PRO A 4 -9.91 26.59 -20.44
CA PRO A 4 -9.05 25.51 -20.93
C PRO A 4 -8.61 24.52 -19.83
N VAL A 5 -8.33 25.00 -18.62
CA VAL A 5 -7.91 24.14 -17.50
C VAL A 5 -9.06 23.25 -17.04
N ALA A 6 -10.27 23.80 -16.97
CA ALA A 6 -11.46 23.01 -16.65
C ALA A 6 -11.70 21.90 -17.69
N GLN A 7 -11.57 22.23 -18.99
CA GLN A 7 -11.70 21.26 -20.06
C GLN A 7 -10.63 20.16 -19.99
N GLN A 8 -9.39 20.50 -19.67
CA GLN A 8 -8.31 19.51 -19.49
C GLN A 8 -8.59 18.55 -18.34
N ILE A 9 -9.09 19.06 -17.20
CA ILE A 9 -9.48 18.22 -16.05
C ILE A 9 -10.60 17.27 -16.46
N ILE A 10 -11.66 17.78 -17.11
CA ILE A 10 -12.79 16.96 -17.57
C ILE A 10 -12.29 15.87 -18.52
N SER A 11 -11.49 16.22 -19.53
CA SER A 11 -10.94 15.24 -20.47
C SER A 11 -10.09 14.18 -19.78
N THR A 12 -9.29 14.55 -18.78
CA THR A 12 -8.48 13.61 -18.00
C THR A 12 -9.37 12.63 -17.21
N CYS A 13 -10.41 13.14 -16.54
CA CYS A 13 -11.37 12.30 -15.83
C CYS A 13 -12.07 11.31 -16.76
N ARG A 14 -12.52 11.75 -17.95
CA ARG A 14 -13.15 10.87 -18.95
C ARG A 14 -12.21 9.75 -19.42
N ILE A 15 -10.94 10.05 -19.63
CA ILE A 15 -9.93 9.03 -19.99
C ILE A 15 -9.72 8.03 -18.84
N ILE A 16 -9.61 8.51 -17.60
CA ILE A 16 -9.46 7.65 -16.42
C ILE A 16 -10.66 6.72 -16.25
N MET A 17 -11.87 7.24 -16.46
CA MET A 17 -13.12 6.48 -16.38
C MET A 17 -13.36 5.56 -17.60
N GLY A 18 -12.51 5.62 -18.63
CA GLY A 18 -12.66 4.81 -19.84
C GLY A 18 -13.75 5.30 -20.81
N GLU A 19 -14.34 6.48 -20.58
CA GLU A 19 -15.38 7.06 -21.44
C GLU A 19 -14.85 7.49 -22.80
N THR A 20 -13.56 7.84 -22.86
CA THR A 20 -12.88 8.29 -24.09
C THR A 20 -11.43 7.80 -24.11
N GLY A 21 -10.87 7.52 -25.30
CA GLY A 21 -9.49 7.05 -25.47
C GLY A 21 -9.40 5.55 -25.77
N ASP A 22 -8.27 4.93 -25.46
CA ASP A 22 -7.96 3.52 -25.73
C ASP A 22 -8.22 2.59 -24.53
N GLY A 23 -8.94 3.08 -23.51
CA GLY A 23 -9.22 2.34 -22.28
C GLY A 23 -8.01 2.10 -21.36
N GLU A 24 -6.86 2.73 -21.61
CA GLU A 24 -5.67 2.59 -20.75
C GLU A 24 -5.92 3.09 -19.32
N GLY A 25 -6.69 4.17 -19.16
CA GLY A 25 -7.06 4.71 -17.85
C GLY A 25 -7.77 3.68 -16.98
N GLN A 26 -8.82 3.05 -17.52
CA GLN A 26 -9.59 2.01 -16.85
C GLN A 26 -8.70 0.80 -16.49
N ARG A 27 -7.90 0.30 -17.44
CA ARG A 27 -6.97 -0.83 -17.20
C ARG A 27 -5.99 -0.54 -16.06
N ARG A 28 -5.49 0.69 -15.94
CA ARG A 28 -4.60 1.11 -14.84
C ARG A 28 -5.30 1.14 -13.49
N ILE A 29 -6.55 1.62 -13.44
CA ILE A 29 -7.35 1.63 -12.22
C ILE A 29 -7.63 0.20 -11.75
N GLU A 30 -8.04 -0.69 -12.66
CA GLU A 30 -8.27 -2.10 -12.36
C GLU A 30 -6.99 -2.79 -11.85
N ARG A 31 -5.85 -2.55 -12.51
CA ARG A 31 -4.55 -3.09 -12.06
C ARG A 31 -4.11 -2.54 -10.70
N LEU A 32 -4.35 -1.25 -10.45
CA LEU A 32 -4.06 -0.62 -9.16
C LEU A 32 -4.91 -1.23 -8.03
N ALA A 33 -6.21 -1.43 -8.28
CA ALA A 33 -7.13 -2.06 -7.33
C ALA A 33 -6.68 -3.49 -7.02
N ARG A 34 -6.42 -4.30 -8.06
CA ARG A 34 -5.92 -5.68 -7.93
C ARG A 34 -4.63 -5.76 -7.11
N ASN A 35 -3.65 -4.92 -7.45
CA ASN A 35 -2.38 -4.81 -6.72
C ASN A 35 -2.62 -4.46 -5.24
N THR A 36 -3.53 -3.53 -4.97
CA THR A 36 -3.87 -3.06 -3.63
C THR A 36 -4.49 -4.17 -2.79
N HIS A 37 -5.52 -4.84 -3.30
CA HIS A 37 -6.18 -5.94 -2.60
C HIS A 37 -5.19 -7.08 -2.32
N TYR A 38 -4.40 -7.47 -3.32
CA TYR A 38 -3.39 -8.50 -3.17
C TYR A 38 -2.42 -8.17 -2.03
N PHE A 39 -1.80 -6.99 -2.08
CA PHE A 39 -0.81 -6.59 -1.10
C PHE A 39 -1.39 -6.47 0.32
N ARG A 40 -2.59 -5.86 0.46
CA ARG A 40 -3.27 -5.72 1.76
C ARG A 40 -3.60 -7.06 2.38
N ARG A 41 -4.24 -7.96 1.62
CA ARG A 41 -4.65 -9.28 2.11
C ARG A 41 -3.44 -10.12 2.51
N ARG A 42 -2.34 -10.07 1.74
CA ARG A 42 -1.09 -10.77 2.08
C ARG A 42 -0.48 -10.26 3.39
N LEU A 43 -0.46 -8.95 3.62
CA LEU A 43 0.02 -8.40 4.90
C LEU A 43 -0.88 -8.82 6.08
N GLN A 44 -2.20 -8.82 5.89
CA GLN A 44 -3.12 -9.29 6.93
C GLN A 44 -2.90 -10.77 7.25
N GLN A 45 -2.70 -11.63 6.23
CA GLN A 45 -2.35 -13.05 6.41
C GLN A 45 -1.05 -13.26 7.19
N MET A 46 -0.05 -12.39 6.97
CA MET A 46 1.22 -12.41 7.71
C MET A 46 1.06 -11.98 9.18
N GLY A 47 -0.09 -11.43 9.56
CA GLY A 47 -0.41 -11.01 10.93
C GLY A 47 -0.16 -9.53 11.21
N PHE A 48 0.03 -8.70 10.19
CA PHE A 48 0.10 -7.25 10.35
C PHE A 48 -1.29 -6.64 10.53
N ILE A 49 -1.36 -5.53 11.26
CA ILE A 49 -2.59 -4.73 11.36
C ILE A 49 -2.54 -3.65 10.28
N ILE A 50 -3.46 -3.73 9.32
CA ILE A 50 -3.61 -2.77 8.23
C ILE A 50 -4.83 -1.89 8.50
N TYR A 51 -4.62 -0.58 8.49
CA TYR A 51 -5.67 0.40 8.78
C TYR A 51 -6.35 0.92 7.50
N GLY A 52 -7.56 1.45 7.63
CA GLY A 52 -8.28 2.11 6.55
C GLY A 52 -8.99 1.17 5.58
N ASN A 53 -9.55 1.76 4.52
CA ASN A 53 -10.41 1.09 3.53
C ASN A 53 -9.62 0.12 2.63
N GLU A 54 -10.24 -0.99 2.23
CA GLU A 54 -9.63 -2.03 1.37
C GLU A 54 -9.32 -1.58 -0.05
N ASP A 55 -10.15 -0.69 -0.61
CA ASP A 55 -10.02 -0.14 -1.96
C ASP A 55 -9.01 1.01 -2.03
N SER A 56 -8.48 1.45 -0.88
CA SER A 56 -7.50 2.54 -0.84
C SER A 56 -6.10 2.06 -1.26
N PRO A 57 -5.50 2.65 -2.31
CA PRO A 57 -4.14 2.29 -2.75
C PRO A 57 -3.06 2.72 -1.76
N VAL A 58 -3.45 3.44 -0.70
CA VAL A 58 -2.60 3.78 0.42
C VAL A 58 -2.80 2.72 1.50
N VAL A 59 -1.76 1.93 1.75
CA VAL A 59 -1.78 0.81 2.69
C VAL A 59 -0.99 1.19 3.96
N PRO A 60 -1.68 1.59 5.04
CA PRO A 60 -1.05 1.96 6.31
C PRO A 60 -0.88 0.70 7.19
N LEU A 61 0.37 0.32 7.43
CA LEU A 61 0.75 -0.76 8.33
C LEU A 61 1.04 -0.18 9.72
N MET A 62 0.27 -0.60 10.72
CA MET A 62 0.36 -0.04 12.07
C MET A 62 1.60 -0.53 12.81
N LEU A 63 2.37 0.41 13.37
CA LEU A 63 3.59 0.14 14.15
C LEU A 63 3.38 0.44 15.64
N TYR A 64 2.50 1.39 15.97
CA TYR A 64 2.14 1.91 17.29
C TYR A 64 3.28 2.54 18.10
N LEU A 65 4.52 2.09 17.92
CA LEU A 65 5.72 2.64 18.55
C LEU A 65 6.54 3.46 17.56
N PRO A 66 6.70 4.77 17.78
CA PRO A 66 7.52 5.64 16.91
C PRO A 66 8.96 5.16 16.73
N SER A 67 9.57 4.55 17.75
CA SER A 67 10.94 4.01 17.68
C SER A 67 11.10 2.92 16.61
N LYS A 68 10.04 2.16 16.33
CA LYS A 68 10.06 1.09 15.31
C LYS A 68 10.00 1.64 13.88
N ILE A 69 9.56 2.89 13.67
CA ILE A 69 9.47 3.52 12.34
C ILE A 69 10.85 3.53 11.67
N ALA A 70 11.85 4.12 12.34
CA ALA A 70 13.19 4.26 11.78
C ALA A 70 13.84 2.88 11.55
N GLY A 71 13.61 1.92 12.46
CA GLY A 71 14.08 0.55 12.32
C GLY A 71 13.52 -0.13 11.07
N LEU A 72 12.20 -0.05 10.86
CA LEU A 72 11.54 -0.65 9.71
C LEU A 72 12.02 -0.02 8.40
N VAL A 73 11.99 1.32 8.30
CA VAL A 73 12.39 2.03 7.07
C VAL A 73 13.82 1.67 6.67
N ARG A 74 14.78 1.69 7.62
CA ARG A 74 16.18 1.32 7.34
C ARG A 74 16.31 -0.16 6.97
N TYR A 75 15.58 -1.05 7.62
CA TYR A 75 15.63 -2.49 7.35
C TYR A 75 15.17 -2.81 5.92
N LEU A 76 14.07 -2.20 5.50
CA LEU A 76 13.49 -2.36 4.16
C LEU A 76 14.39 -1.72 3.10
N MET A 77 14.88 -0.50 3.34
CA MET A 77 15.71 0.23 2.38
C MET A 77 17.00 -0.51 2.07
N LYS A 78 17.66 -1.11 3.07
CA LYS A 78 18.85 -1.97 2.87
C LYS A 78 18.60 -3.20 1.99
N ARG A 79 17.33 -3.58 1.79
CA ARG A 79 16.89 -4.73 0.99
C ARG A 79 16.17 -4.31 -0.29
N GLY A 80 16.31 -3.04 -0.69
CA GLY A 80 15.75 -2.50 -1.92
C GLY A 80 14.26 -2.15 -1.86
N VAL A 81 13.63 -2.13 -0.68
CA VAL A 81 12.22 -1.76 -0.52
C VAL A 81 12.12 -0.39 0.15
N ALA A 82 11.59 0.60 -0.57
CA ALA A 82 11.33 1.92 -0.03
C ALA A 82 9.94 2.00 0.62
N THR A 83 9.86 2.56 1.82
CA THR A 83 8.59 2.90 2.46
C THR A 83 8.71 4.21 3.22
N VAL A 84 7.58 4.86 3.47
CA VAL A 84 7.53 6.09 4.26
C VAL A 84 7.06 5.76 5.66
N GLY A 85 7.88 6.12 6.64
CA GLY A 85 7.49 6.12 8.05
C GLY A 85 6.66 7.35 8.39
N VAL A 86 5.52 7.17 9.04
CA VAL A 86 4.62 8.24 9.46
C VAL A 86 4.46 8.21 10.98
N GLY A 87 4.79 9.32 11.62
CA GLY A 87 4.62 9.54 13.05
C GLY A 87 4.20 10.97 13.34
N PHE A 88 4.21 11.35 14.62
CA PHE A 88 3.90 12.71 15.05
C PHE A 88 4.81 13.75 14.33
N PRO A 89 4.28 14.89 13.86
CA PRO A 89 2.92 15.43 14.05
C PRO A 89 1.88 14.98 13.01
N ALA A 90 2.26 14.22 11.99
CA ALA A 90 1.36 13.82 10.91
C ALA A 90 0.25 12.85 11.39
N THR A 91 0.53 12.07 12.43
CA THR A 91 -0.44 11.17 13.09
C THR A 91 -0.27 11.25 14.61
N PRO A 92 -1.30 10.91 15.40
CA PRO A 92 -1.15 10.78 16.86
C PRO A 92 0.01 9.86 17.23
N LEU A 93 0.64 10.10 18.38
CA LEU A 93 1.84 9.39 18.81
C LEU A 93 1.63 7.86 18.87
N LEU A 94 0.43 7.43 19.29
CA LEU A 94 0.04 6.02 19.40
C LEU A 94 -0.34 5.39 18.05
N GLU A 95 -0.48 6.17 16.98
CA GLU A 95 -0.87 5.71 15.65
C GLU A 95 0.28 5.78 14.63
N ALA A 96 1.52 5.67 15.13
CA ALA A 96 2.70 5.49 14.31
C ALA A 96 2.50 4.33 13.31
N ARG A 97 2.78 4.57 12.03
CA ARG A 97 2.51 3.62 10.95
C ARG A 97 3.53 3.75 9.81
N ALA A 98 3.69 2.72 9.00
CA ALA A 98 4.37 2.80 7.71
C ALA A 98 3.32 2.89 6.60
N ARG A 99 3.55 3.75 5.61
CA ARG A 99 2.64 3.96 4.48
C ARG A 99 3.26 3.38 3.21
N PHE A 100 2.64 2.33 2.69
CA PHE A 100 2.94 1.82 1.36
C PHE A 100 1.96 2.42 0.36
N CYS A 101 2.47 2.96 -0.73
CA CYS A 101 1.66 3.54 -1.81
C CYS A 101 1.72 2.61 -3.02
N MET A 102 0.58 2.02 -3.37
CA MET A 102 0.46 1.11 -4.49
C MET A 102 0.41 1.90 -5.80
N SER A 103 0.95 1.29 -6.86
CA SER A 103 0.94 1.81 -8.22
C SER A 103 0.45 0.71 -9.17
N ALA A 104 -0.22 1.13 -10.24
CA ALA A 104 -0.56 0.24 -11.34
C ALA A 104 0.69 -0.35 -12.01
N SER A 105 1.84 0.32 -11.93
CA SER A 105 3.09 -0.16 -12.53
C SER A 105 3.74 -1.32 -11.78
N HIS A 106 3.39 -1.56 -10.50
CA HIS A 106 3.95 -2.67 -9.76
C HIS A 106 3.55 -4.01 -10.41
N THR A 107 4.52 -4.91 -10.57
CA THR A 107 4.28 -6.29 -10.99
C THR A 107 4.09 -7.19 -9.77
N LYS A 108 3.48 -8.37 -9.97
CA LYS A 108 3.26 -9.32 -8.89
C LYS A 108 4.57 -9.73 -8.22
N GLU A 109 5.63 -9.92 -9.00
CA GLU A 109 6.95 -10.35 -8.54
C GLU A 109 7.58 -9.28 -7.63
N MET A 110 7.43 -8.00 -7.99
CA MET A 110 7.88 -6.89 -7.13
C MET A 110 7.11 -6.87 -5.81
N LEU A 111 5.79 -7.12 -5.84
CA LEU A 111 4.97 -7.18 -4.64
C LEU A 111 5.36 -8.37 -3.76
N ASP A 112 5.58 -9.54 -4.35
CA ASP A 112 6.01 -10.75 -3.63
C ASP A 112 7.38 -10.58 -2.98
N GLN A 113 8.33 -9.96 -3.68
CA GLN A 113 9.63 -9.61 -3.13
C GLN A 113 9.49 -8.64 -1.96
N ALA A 114 8.69 -7.57 -2.11
CA ALA A 114 8.46 -6.61 -1.04
C ALA A 114 7.80 -7.26 0.18
N LEU A 115 6.78 -8.08 -0.03
CA LEU A 115 6.08 -8.84 1.00
C LEU A 115 7.03 -9.78 1.75
N SER A 116 7.90 -10.51 1.05
CA SER A 116 8.89 -11.39 1.68
C SER A 116 9.86 -10.62 2.60
N VAL A 117 10.29 -9.44 2.17
CA VAL A 117 11.18 -8.58 2.95
C VAL A 117 10.45 -7.98 4.16
N ILE A 118 9.19 -7.56 3.99
CA ILE A 118 8.34 -7.02 5.06
C ILE A 118 8.04 -8.10 6.10
N ASP A 119 7.78 -9.32 5.68
CA ASP A 119 7.50 -10.45 6.57
C ASP A 119 8.67 -10.68 7.55
N LYS A 120 9.90 -10.77 7.01
CA LYS A 120 11.14 -10.88 7.80
C LYS A 120 11.38 -9.68 8.70
N ALA A 121 11.05 -8.47 8.23
CA ALA A 121 11.12 -7.26 9.05
C ALA A 121 10.12 -7.32 10.22
N GLY A 122 8.94 -7.89 9.97
CA GLY A 122 7.90 -8.07 10.96
C GLY A 122 8.29 -9.02 12.09
N ASP A 123 9.01 -10.09 11.76
CA ASP A 123 9.57 -11.00 12.77
C ASP A 123 10.71 -10.33 13.55
N TYR A 124 11.63 -9.66 12.84
CA TYR A 124 12.78 -9.00 13.47
C TYR A 124 12.38 -7.86 14.42
N LEU A 125 11.34 -7.09 14.07
CA LEU A 125 10.88 -5.93 14.84
C LEU A 125 9.62 -6.20 15.68
N TYR A 126 9.14 -7.45 15.72
CA TYR A 126 7.91 -7.85 16.42
C TYR A 126 6.72 -6.96 16.05
N LEU A 127 6.37 -6.92 14.77
CA LEU A 127 5.30 -6.07 14.20
C LEU A 127 4.03 -6.84 13.81
N LYS A 128 4.04 -8.17 13.90
CA LYS A 128 2.89 -9.03 13.60
C LYS A 128 1.92 -9.08 14.79
N LEU A 129 1.26 -7.95 15.03
CA LEU A 129 0.46 -7.70 16.26
C LEU A 129 -0.98 -8.24 16.18
N SER A 130 -1.46 -8.65 15.02
CA SER A 130 -2.85 -9.12 14.86
C SER A 130 -3.07 -10.44 15.62
N LYS A 131 -4.13 -10.48 16.42
CA LYS A 131 -4.62 -11.69 17.12
C LYS A 131 -5.67 -12.47 16.33
N GLN A 132 -6.07 -11.97 15.15
CA GLN A 132 -7.07 -12.64 14.32
C GLN A 132 -6.52 -13.94 13.74
N LYS A 133 -7.40 -14.91 13.48
CA LYS A 133 -7.03 -16.18 12.86
C LYS A 133 -6.47 -15.89 11.46
N ARG A 134 -5.23 -16.30 11.22
CA ARG A 134 -4.59 -16.12 9.90
C ARG A 134 -5.29 -17.04 8.91
N SER A 135 -5.77 -16.46 7.81
CA SER A 135 -6.27 -17.26 6.69
C SER A 135 -5.08 -17.98 6.04
N THR A 136 -5.26 -19.28 5.75
CA THR A 136 -4.31 -20.12 5.01
C THR A 136 -4.68 -20.24 3.53
N GLU A 137 -5.76 -19.59 3.11
CA GLU A 137 -6.23 -19.64 1.73
C GLU A 137 -5.25 -18.91 0.81
N GLU A 138 -5.05 -19.46 -0.38
CA GLU A 138 -4.23 -18.81 -1.40
C GLU A 138 -4.96 -17.56 -1.91
N ILE A 139 -4.31 -16.40 -1.79
CA ILE A 139 -4.84 -15.16 -2.37
C ILE A 139 -4.52 -15.18 -3.85
N VAL A 140 -5.57 -15.40 -4.65
CA VAL A 140 -5.51 -15.27 -6.11
C VAL A 140 -5.15 -13.82 -6.46
N TYR A 141 -4.14 -13.66 -7.31
CA TYR A 141 -3.70 -12.36 -7.84
C TYR A 141 -4.56 -11.94 -9.03
#